data_AF-A0A959JKS3-F1
#
_entry.id   AF-A0A959JKS3-F1
#
_cell.length_a   1.000
_cell.length_b   1.000
_cell.length_c   1.000
_cell.angle_alpha   90.00
_cell.angle_beta   90.00
_cell.angle_gamma   90.00
#
_symmetry.space_group_name_H-M   'P 1'
#
loop_
_entity.id
_entity.type
_entity.pdbx_description
1 polymer ?
#
loop_
_entity_poly.entity_id
_entity_poly.type
_entity_poly.pdbx_seq_one_letter_code
_entity_poly.pdbx_strand_id
1 'polypeptide(L)'
;MSNFKSFYVLTLTFIFFTVFFQNCKQKESKPITTTSNTSVASKNRPVIDISEAEMETASQIYFNRCAGCHGASRKGATGPSLLPEGDGKFAATRDLGAPGLRVFIENGTPKGMPEWKGILSEQEIELLTRFLQVDPPAIPPLELADVKKTWNLIVPVDQRPTAPQHKRNIKNYFGVIMRDAGKVAIIDGDTKEKLAVLKTGFAVHILRPSASGRYFYSIGRDGKISMIDLFPKEPQVVAEVKTAFDARSVDVSKYKGPKGDFIDKYIIGGGYNPSQFVIFDAQTLEPLSVTHTSGEACDGDKEFIEEARVASIVASHTDPLWVVNVKETGMVWLVDYTDPVNPAISKIPTARFLHDGGFESTGKYFMVAANANNKVVVIDVPNKKLEKIVDVGTTPHPGRGANLKNDLGNLWATCHLGDNSISFIKTDPGPDQWKVVKTANMPGNGGGSLFLKTHPKSKHLWVDRALNPDSTLNSAVYVFDINTLEFKKKIEMPKGANGRMVHMEYNVAGNEVWVSVFMGHQSALLVYDDKTLKLKKMFTDAWIENPTGKFNVNNTVSDIY
;
A
#
# COMPACT_ATOMS: atom_id res chain seq x y z
N MET A 1 -67.76 11.59 -27.40
CA MET A 1 -67.14 12.87 -27.77
C MET A 1 -65.68 12.56 -28.13
N SER A 2 -65.31 12.28 -29.39
CA SER A 2 -65.16 13.19 -30.56
C SER A 2 -63.96 14.14 -30.44
N ASN A 3 -62.94 14.19 -31.32
CA ASN A 3 -62.58 13.52 -32.59
C ASN A 3 -61.01 13.45 -32.68
N PHE A 4 -60.28 12.55 -33.39
CA PHE A 4 -60.04 12.44 -34.85
C PHE A 4 -59.71 13.79 -35.56
N LYS A 5 -58.65 14.00 -36.36
CA LYS A 5 -57.47 13.24 -36.89
C LYS A 5 -56.23 14.19 -36.88
N SER A 6 -54.94 13.90 -37.12
CA SER A 6 -54.12 12.83 -37.75
C SER A 6 -54.02 12.80 -39.31
N PHE A 7 -52.89 13.26 -39.89
CA PHE A 7 -52.11 12.61 -40.99
C PHE A 7 -50.82 13.37 -41.42
N TYR A 8 -49.92 12.69 -42.15
CA TYR A 8 -48.75 13.23 -42.88
C TYR A 8 -49.13 14.00 -44.16
N VAL A 9 -48.28 14.93 -44.61
CA VAL A 9 -48.09 15.30 -46.03
C VAL A 9 -46.58 15.50 -46.32
N LEU A 10 -46.15 15.10 -47.52
CA LEU A 10 -44.79 15.23 -48.05
C LEU A 10 -44.82 16.13 -49.30
N THR A 11 -43.86 17.03 -49.49
CA THR A 11 -43.78 17.84 -50.72
C THR A 11 -42.34 18.00 -51.20
N LEU A 12 -42.03 17.45 -52.39
CA LEU A 12 -40.86 17.81 -53.19
C LEU A 12 -41.24 18.93 -54.16
N THR A 13 -40.29 19.83 -54.46
CA THR A 13 -40.23 20.51 -55.76
C THR A 13 -38.77 20.71 -56.17
N PHE A 14 -38.43 20.30 -57.39
CA PHE A 14 -37.13 20.55 -58.04
C PHE A 14 -37.14 21.89 -58.79
N ILE A 15 -35.99 22.56 -58.88
CA ILE A 15 -35.64 23.42 -60.02
C ILE A 15 -34.24 23.02 -60.50
N PHE A 16 -34.09 22.76 -61.79
CA PHE A 16 -32.82 22.53 -62.48
C PHE A 16 -32.23 23.85 -62.96
N PHE A 17 -30.90 23.96 -62.99
CA PHE A 17 -30.19 24.58 -64.11
C PHE A 17 -28.83 23.91 -64.34
N THR A 18 -28.27 24.07 -65.54
CA THR A 18 -27.50 22.99 -66.18
C THR A 18 -26.10 23.42 -66.60
N VAL A 19 -25.10 22.60 -66.24
CA VAL A 19 -23.78 22.38 -66.88
C VAL A 19 -22.99 23.59 -67.42
N PHE A 20 -21.76 23.75 -66.92
CA PHE A 20 -20.59 23.89 -67.79
C PHE A 20 -19.38 23.15 -67.19
N PHE A 21 -18.72 22.35 -68.02
CA PHE A 21 -17.49 21.61 -67.69
C PHE A 21 -16.45 21.95 -68.75
N GLN A 22 -15.30 22.52 -68.38
CA GLN A 22 -13.96 22.10 -68.84
C GLN A 22 -12.81 22.98 -68.32
N ASN A 23 -11.71 22.30 -67.99
CA ASN A 23 -10.32 22.73 -68.09
C ASN A 23 -9.88 24.11 -67.57
N CYS A 24 -9.29 24.11 -66.35
CA CYS A 24 -7.89 24.53 -66.25
C CYS A 24 -7.16 23.95 -65.02
N LYS A 25 -6.12 23.14 -65.29
CA LYS A 25 -4.91 22.83 -64.50
C LYS A 25 -5.02 22.75 -62.96
N GLN A 26 -4.71 21.57 -62.42
CA GLN A 26 -4.17 21.44 -61.06
C GLN A 26 -2.98 22.39 -60.86
N LYS A 27 -2.92 23.02 -59.69
CA LYS A 27 -1.69 23.61 -59.12
C LYS A 27 -1.46 22.95 -57.77
N GLU A 28 -0.26 22.41 -57.59
CA GLU A 28 0.17 21.85 -56.31
C GLU A 28 0.27 22.97 -55.27
N SER A 29 -0.44 22.83 -54.15
CA SER A 29 -0.25 23.70 -52.99
C SER A 29 1.02 23.29 -52.24
N LYS A 30 2.09 24.06 -52.43
CA LYS A 30 3.32 23.90 -51.62
C LYS A 30 3.01 23.99 -50.12
N PRO A 31 3.67 23.21 -49.26
CA PRO A 31 3.50 23.33 -47.81
C PRO A 31 3.91 24.74 -47.35
N ILE A 32 3.12 25.33 -46.46
CA ILE A 32 3.40 26.64 -45.87
C ILE A 32 4.43 26.46 -44.76
N THR A 33 5.67 26.86 -45.01
CA THR A 33 6.75 26.85 -44.02
C THR A 33 6.53 27.97 -42.99
N THR A 34 5.78 27.68 -41.92
CA THR A 34 5.70 28.59 -40.77
C THR A 34 7.02 28.58 -40.01
N THR A 35 7.87 29.58 -40.27
CA THR A 35 9.18 29.74 -39.62
C THR A 35 9.01 30.13 -38.15
N SER A 36 8.99 29.13 -37.26
CA SER A 36 8.99 29.31 -35.80
C SER A 36 10.38 29.76 -35.31
N ASN A 37 10.75 31.00 -35.60
CA ASN A 37 11.97 31.64 -35.08
C ASN A 37 11.80 32.07 -33.60
N THR A 38 11.58 31.06 -32.74
CA THR A 38 11.82 31.16 -31.30
C THR A 38 13.00 30.24 -30.98
N SER A 39 14.21 30.77 -31.16
CA SER A 39 15.45 30.11 -30.77
C SER A 39 15.54 30.01 -29.25
N VAL A 40 14.87 29.01 -28.67
CA VAL A 40 15.19 28.55 -27.31
C VAL A 40 16.66 28.12 -27.35
N ALA A 41 17.51 28.90 -26.69
CA ALA A 41 18.93 28.61 -26.65
C ALA A 41 19.13 27.21 -26.05
N SER A 42 19.63 26.27 -26.85
CA SER A 42 19.99 24.95 -26.36
C SER A 42 21.10 25.13 -25.31
N LYS A 43 20.74 25.06 -24.02
CA LYS A 43 21.71 24.95 -22.94
C LYS A 43 22.65 23.83 -23.32
N ASN A 44 23.93 24.15 -23.56
CA ASN A 44 24.92 23.20 -24.07
C ASN A 44 25.38 22.29 -22.92
N ARG A 45 24.42 21.53 -22.37
CA ARG A 45 24.58 20.69 -21.18
C ARG A 45 25.42 19.46 -21.53
N PRO A 46 26.22 18.93 -20.59
CA PRO A 46 26.87 17.65 -20.79
C PRO A 46 25.85 16.55 -21.09
N VAL A 47 26.22 15.66 -22.00
CA VAL A 47 25.59 14.34 -22.14
C VAL A 47 25.94 13.55 -20.88
N ILE A 48 24.94 12.93 -20.27
CA ILE A 48 25.12 12.07 -19.11
C ILE A 48 25.22 10.64 -19.61
N ASP A 49 26.41 10.05 -19.48
CA ASP A 49 26.66 8.67 -19.91
C ASP A 49 26.14 7.67 -18.86
N ILE A 50 25.38 6.69 -19.32
CA ILE A 50 24.79 5.62 -18.52
C ILE A 50 24.44 4.45 -19.44
N SER A 51 25.05 3.29 -19.19
CA SER A 51 24.80 2.05 -19.93
C SER A 51 23.45 1.42 -19.56
N GLU A 52 22.96 0.47 -20.37
CA GLU A 52 21.70 -0.23 -20.11
C GLU A 52 21.70 -0.98 -18.76
N ALA A 53 22.82 -1.61 -18.40
CA ALA A 53 22.97 -2.32 -17.12
C ALA A 53 23.02 -1.37 -15.92
N GLU A 54 23.61 -0.18 -16.08
CA GLU A 54 23.57 0.89 -15.08
C GLU A 54 22.16 1.49 -14.96
N MET A 55 21.47 1.70 -16.08
CA MET A 55 20.08 2.16 -16.11
C MET A 55 19.15 1.17 -15.40
N GLU A 56 19.30 -0.15 -15.63
CA GLU A 56 18.55 -1.17 -14.89
C GLU A 56 18.86 -1.12 -13.39
N THR A 57 20.15 -1.16 -13.02
CA THR A 57 20.60 -1.12 -11.62
C THR A 57 20.07 0.12 -10.90
N ALA A 58 20.19 1.29 -11.52
CA ALA A 58 19.68 2.55 -10.98
C ALA A 58 18.16 2.57 -10.88
N SER A 59 17.45 2.00 -11.86
CA SER A 59 15.99 1.85 -11.82
C SER A 59 15.55 0.96 -10.66
N GLN A 60 16.23 -0.18 -10.45
CA GLN A 60 15.97 -1.05 -9.31
C GLN A 60 16.18 -0.31 -7.98
N ILE A 61 17.29 0.43 -7.81
CA ILE A 61 17.54 1.24 -6.61
C ILE A 61 16.44 2.32 -6.46
N TYR A 62 16.10 3.02 -7.54
CA TYR A 62 15.11 4.11 -7.53
C TYR A 62 13.70 3.63 -7.18
N PHE A 63 13.19 2.55 -7.78
CA PHE A 63 11.91 1.96 -7.39
C PHE A 63 11.95 1.47 -5.95
N ASN A 64 13.09 0.91 -5.50
CA ASN A 64 13.23 0.39 -4.15
C ASN A 64 13.42 1.45 -3.05
N ARG A 65 13.91 2.66 -3.36
CA ARG A 65 14.23 3.68 -2.35
C ARG A 65 13.50 5.02 -2.53
N CYS A 66 13.16 5.41 -3.76
CA CYS A 66 12.76 6.78 -4.11
C CYS A 66 11.32 6.90 -4.68
N ALA A 67 10.92 5.99 -5.59
CA ALA A 67 9.65 6.10 -6.33
C ALA A 67 8.40 6.13 -5.45
N GLY A 68 8.45 5.57 -4.24
CA GLY A 68 7.36 5.69 -3.26
C GLY A 68 6.96 7.15 -3.00
N CYS A 69 7.94 8.05 -2.90
CA CYS A 69 7.72 9.48 -2.69
C CYS A 69 7.62 10.28 -4.00
N HIS A 70 8.42 9.93 -5.02
CA HIS A 70 8.62 10.74 -6.22
C HIS A 70 7.90 10.25 -7.49
N GLY A 71 7.20 9.11 -7.40
CA GLY A 71 6.58 8.42 -8.54
C GLY A 71 7.58 7.57 -9.33
N ALA A 72 7.12 6.48 -9.94
CA ALA A 72 7.89 5.68 -10.88
C ALA A 72 8.23 6.48 -12.14
N SER A 73 7.30 7.32 -12.63
CA SER A 73 7.52 8.23 -13.76
C SER A 73 8.29 9.51 -13.38
N ARG A 74 8.79 9.60 -12.13
CA ARG A 74 9.46 10.76 -11.52
C ARG A 74 8.66 12.09 -11.50
N LYS A 75 7.36 12.08 -11.80
CA LYS A 75 6.50 13.28 -11.87
C LYS A 75 6.21 13.92 -10.49
N GLY A 76 6.64 13.29 -9.39
CA GLY A 76 6.35 13.69 -8.01
C GLY A 76 5.09 13.01 -7.47
N ALA A 77 4.97 12.96 -6.13
CA ALA A 77 3.72 12.53 -5.47
C ALA A 77 3.60 13.13 -4.06
N THR A 78 4.45 12.68 -3.12
CA THR A 78 4.63 13.31 -1.80
C THR A 78 5.97 14.02 -1.70
N GLY A 79 6.98 13.51 -2.41
CA GLY A 79 8.18 14.26 -2.77
C GLY A 79 7.98 15.02 -4.09
N PRO A 80 8.83 16.03 -4.36
CA PRO A 80 8.79 16.82 -5.60
C PRO A 80 9.06 15.98 -6.85
N SER A 81 8.76 16.56 -8.02
CA SER A 81 9.21 16.04 -9.32
C SER A 81 10.74 15.89 -9.35
N LEU A 82 11.22 14.84 -10.01
CA LEU A 82 12.63 14.55 -10.29
C LEU A 82 12.86 14.35 -11.80
N LEU A 83 12.12 15.10 -12.63
CA LEU A 83 12.31 15.10 -14.08
C LEU A 83 13.61 15.84 -14.48
N PRO A 84 14.33 15.36 -15.52
CA PRO A 84 15.56 16.00 -16.03
C PRO A 84 15.42 17.48 -16.34
N GLU A 85 14.28 17.87 -16.90
CA GLU A 85 13.94 19.23 -17.32
C GLU A 85 12.96 19.93 -16.36
N GLY A 86 12.62 19.28 -15.23
CA GLY A 86 11.67 19.79 -14.23
C GLY A 86 10.19 19.67 -14.64
N ASP A 87 9.31 20.25 -13.83
CA ASP A 87 7.84 20.28 -14.01
C ASP A 87 7.26 21.71 -13.94
N GLY A 88 8.11 22.73 -13.94
CA GLY A 88 7.73 24.14 -13.73
C GLY A 88 7.41 24.52 -12.28
N LYS A 89 7.39 23.57 -11.33
CA LYS A 89 7.15 23.79 -9.89
C LYS A 89 8.41 23.60 -9.07
N PHE A 90 9.26 22.66 -9.47
CA PHE A 90 10.52 22.30 -8.80
C PHE A 90 11.73 22.41 -9.76
N ALA A 91 12.93 22.48 -9.17
CA ALA A 91 14.17 22.59 -9.93
C ALA A 91 14.46 21.33 -10.76
N ALA A 92 14.77 21.53 -12.04
CA ALA A 92 15.20 20.48 -12.96
C ALA A 92 16.46 19.76 -12.44
N THR A 93 16.48 18.42 -12.45
CA THR A 93 17.63 17.68 -11.89
C THR A 93 18.92 17.94 -12.68
N ARG A 94 18.83 18.25 -13.98
CA ARG A 94 19.99 18.66 -14.81
C ARG A 94 20.49 20.08 -14.53
N ASP A 95 19.70 20.93 -13.87
CA ASP A 95 20.15 22.25 -13.40
C ASP A 95 20.72 22.17 -11.96
N LEU A 96 20.38 21.13 -11.18
CA LEU A 96 21.07 20.80 -9.91
C LEU A 96 22.44 20.12 -10.15
N GLY A 97 22.53 19.30 -11.20
CA GLY A 97 23.73 18.53 -11.54
C GLY A 97 24.09 17.46 -10.52
N ALA A 98 25.11 16.66 -10.83
CA ALA A 98 25.55 15.57 -9.94
C ALA A 98 25.94 16.05 -8.52
N PRO A 99 26.68 17.16 -8.31
CA PRO A 99 27.00 17.64 -6.96
C PRO A 99 25.77 18.05 -6.14
N GLY A 100 24.82 18.77 -6.75
CA GLY A 100 23.58 19.19 -6.07
C GLY A 100 22.71 18.00 -5.68
N LEU A 101 22.54 17.05 -6.61
CA LEU A 101 21.82 15.79 -6.34
C LEU A 101 22.51 14.96 -5.25
N ARG A 102 23.85 14.86 -5.26
CA ARG A 102 24.61 14.11 -4.25
C ARG A 102 24.42 14.69 -2.84
N VAL A 103 24.38 16.02 -2.68
CA VAL A 103 24.10 16.67 -1.38
C VAL A 103 22.73 16.28 -0.84
N PHE A 104 21.68 16.29 -1.68
CA PHE A 104 20.33 15.89 -1.25
C PHE A 104 20.22 14.38 -0.96
N ILE A 105 20.85 13.52 -1.77
CA ILE A 105 20.82 12.07 -1.55
C ILE A 105 21.60 11.69 -0.29
N GLU A 106 22.79 12.25 -0.07
CA GLU A 106 23.59 11.91 1.11
C GLU A 106 22.92 12.35 2.42
N ASN A 107 22.39 13.58 2.48
CA ASN A 107 21.99 14.23 3.75
C ASN A 107 20.47 14.39 3.95
N GLY A 108 19.65 14.02 2.95
CA GLY A 108 18.19 14.18 3.01
C GLY A 108 17.74 15.65 3.03
N THR A 109 16.55 15.91 3.58
CA THR A 109 16.06 17.28 3.84
C THR A 109 15.19 17.37 5.10
N PRO A 110 15.13 18.54 5.78
CA PRO A 110 14.21 18.78 6.90
C PRO A 110 12.71 18.63 6.57
N LYS A 111 12.33 18.48 5.29
CA LYS A 111 10.96 18.26 4.83
C LYS A 111 10.61 16.77 4.65
N GLY A 112 11.40 15.86 5.21
CA GLY A 112 11.07 14.43 5.29
C GLY A 112 11.67 13.54 4.21
N MET A 113 12.57 14.05 3.37
CA MET A 113 13.47 13.18 2.59
C MET A 113 14.54 12.63 3.54
N PRO A 114 14.70 11.30 3.68
CA PRO A 114 15.73 10.72 4.54
C PRO A 114 17.13 10.89 3.93
N GLU A 115 18.14 10.86 4.80
CA GLU A 115 19.53 10.64 4.41
C GLU A 115 19.71 9.22 3.84
N TRP A 116 20.59 9.06 2.85
CA TRP A 116 20.96 7.75 2.30
C TRP A 116 22.45 7.41 2.46
N LYS A 117 23.26 8.32 3.01
CA LYS A 117 24.68 8.07 3.30
C LYS A 117 24.83 6.92 4.30
N GLY A 118 25.63 5.91 3.95
CA GLY A 118 25.78 4.70 4.76
C GLY A 118 24.62 3.70 4.67
N ILE A 119 23.54 4.03 3.94
CA ILE A 119 22.47 3.09 3.55
C ILE A 119 22.64 2.63 2.10
N LEU A 120 23.16 3.53 1.25
CA LEU A 120 23.65 3.25 -0.10
C LEU A 120 25.18 3.40 -0.15
N SER A 121 25.83 2.68 -1.06
CA SER A 121 27.25 2.84 -1.35
C SER A 121 27.54 4.15 -2.11
N GLU A 122 28.79 4.59 -2.14
CA GLU A 122 29.15 5.79 -2.93
C GLU A 122 28.90 5.58 -4.44
N GLN A 123 29.09 4.36 -4.94
CA GLN A 123 28.81 4.01 -6.34
C GLN A 123 27.31 4.01 -6.64
N GLU A 124 26.47 3.50 -5.73
CA GLU A 124 25.00 3.59 -5.85
C GLU A 124 24.52 5.04 -5.85
N ILE A 125 25.09 5.89 -4.98
CA ILE A 125 24.77 7.32 -4.90
C ILE A 125 25.21 8.04 -6.18
N GLU A 126 26.44 7.81 -6.66
CA GLU A 126 26.94 8.38 -7.91
C GLU A 126 26.07 7.97 -9.11
N LEU A 127 25.76 6.68 -9.23
CA LEU A 127 24.89 6.14 -10.27
C LEU A 127 23.49 6.78 -10.23
N LEU A 128 22.89 6.94 -9.05
CA LEU A 128 21.62 7.67 -8.91
C LEU A 128 21.73 9.13 -9.39
N THR A 129 22.84 9.83 -9.12
CA THR A 129 23.00 11.20 -9.63
C THR A 129 23.04 11.28 -11.16
N ARG A 130 23.60 10.27 -11.85
CA ARG A 130 23.55 10.18 -13.33
C ARG A 130 22.14 9.80 -13.80
N PHE A 131 21.57 8.73 -13.26
CA PHE A 131 20.23 8.25 -13.59
C PHE A 131 19.14 9.32 -13.49
N LEU A 132 19.17 10.14 -12.44
CA LEU A 132 18.17 11.21 -12.24
C LEU A 132 18.26 12.35 -13.27
N GLN A 133 19.36 12.46 -14.01
CA GLN A 133 19.59 13.51 -15.02
C GLN A 133 19.30 13.07 -16.47
N VAL A 134 19.01 11.78 -16.70
CA VAL A 134 18.49 11.26 -17.98
C VAL A 134 16.99 10.96 -17.85
N ASP A 135 16.27 10.87 -18.97
CA ASP A 135 14.83 10.63 -18.95
C ASP A 135 14.44 9.34 -18.22
N PRO A 136 13.30 9.30 -17.52
CA PRO A 136 12.83 8.08 -16.87
C PRO A 136 12.58 6.98 -17.90
N PRO A 137 12.97 5.71 -17.62
CA PRO A 137 12.66 4.61 -18.51
C PRO A 137 11.14 4.47 -18.68
N ALA A 138 10.70 4.16 -19.90
CA ALA A 138 9.29 3.92 -20.18
C ALA A 138 8.77 2.76 -19.32
N ILE A 139 7.58 2.94 -18.74
CA ILE A 139 6.87 1.88 -18.02
C ILE A 139 6.21 0.97 -19.06
N PRO A 140 6.61 -0.31 -19.18
CA PRO A 140 5.87 -1.25 -20.01
C PRO A 140 4.53 -1.58 -19.34
N PRO A 141 3.45 -1.84 -20.12
CA PRO A 141 2.23 -2.39 -19.56
C PRO A 141 2.45 -3.80 -19.02
N LEU A 142 1.59 -4.24 -18.11
CA LEU A 142 1.57 -5.62 -17.59
C LEU A 142 0.15 -6.17 -17.68
N GLU A 143 -0.30 -6.38 -18.92
CA GLU A 143 -1.63 -6.87 -19.24
C GLU A 143 -1.83 -8.34 -18.79
N LEU A 144 -3.08 -8.81 -18.82
CA LEU A 144 -3.45 -10.16 -18.34
C LEU A 144 -2.60 -11.29 -18.96
N ALA A 145 -2.25 -11.16 -20.25
CA ALA A 145 -1.38 -12.11 -20.94
C ALA A 145 0.08 -12.09 -20.44
N ASP A 146 0.57 -10.94 -19.97
CA ASP A 146 1.93 -10.78 -19.43
C ASP A 146 2.00 -11.21 -17.96
N VAL A 147 0.98 -10.86 -17.16
CA VAL A 147 0.78 -11.44 -15.82
C VAL A 147 0.79 -12.97 -15.90
N LYS A 148 0.06 -13.57 -16.86
CA LYS A 148 -0.02 -15.03 -17.01
C LYS A 148 1.29 -15.69 -17.44
N LYS A 149 2.23 -14.97 -18.08
CA LYS A 149 3.61 -15.46 -18.33
C LYS A 149 4.45 -15.57 -17.05
N THR A 150 4.06 -14.88 -15.98
CA THR A 150 4.75 -14.92 -14.67
C THR A 150 4.16 -15.92 -13.68
N TRP A 151 3.04 -16.54 -14.03
CA TRP A 151 2.32 -17.49 -13.17
C TRP A 151 3.03 -18.85 -13.14
N ASN A 152 3.21 -19.39 -11.93
CA ASN A 152 3.91 -20.64 -11.65
C ASN A 152 3.16 -21.42 -10.56
N LEU A 153 2.40 -22.45 -10.96
CA LEU A 153 1.74 -23.38 -10.05
C LEU A 153 2.70 -24.49 -9.63
N ILE A 154 3.42 -24.27 -8.52
CA ILE A 154 4.51 -25.16 -8.04
C ILE A 154 3.96 -26.50 -7.53
N VAL A 155 2.86 -26.49 -6.78
CA VAL A 155 2.19 -27.69 -6.27
C VAL A 155 0.71 -27.66 -6.69
N PRO A 156 0.31 -28.50 -7.66
CA PRO A 156 -1.09 -28.67 -8.07
C PRO A 156 -2.03 -28.95 -6.90
N VAL A 157 -3.27 -28.44 -6.96
CA VAL A 157 -4.21 -28.40 -5.82
C VAL A 157 -4.59 -29.81 -5.33
N ASP A 158 -4.72 -30.75 -6.27
CA ASP A 158 -4.99 -32.17 -6.05
C ASP A 158 -3.84 -32.94 -5.37
N GLN A 159 -2.62 -32.42 -5.44
CA GLN A 159 -1.42 -32.99 -4.80
C GLN A 159 -1.17 -32.44 -3.39
N ARG A 160 -1.93 -31.43 -2.96
CA ARG A 160 -1.79 -30.82 -1.62
C ARG A 160 -2.52 -31.65 -0.55
N PRO A 161 -2.11 -31.58 0.73
CA PRO A 161 -2.85 -32.25 1.79
C PRO A 161 -4.31 -31.79 1.87
N THR A 162 -5.24 -32.73 2.02
CA THR A 162 -6.68 -32.41 2.22
C THR A 162 -6.98 -31.96 3.65
N ALA A 163 -6.10 -32.24 4.60
CA ALA A 163 -6.14 -31.81 6.00
C ALA A 163 -4.71 -31.55 6.54
N PRO A 164 -4.54 -30.84 7.67
CA PRO A 164 -3.23 -30.64 8.29
C PRO A 164 -2.52 -31.95 8.64
N GLN A 165 -1.25 -32.08 8.27
CA GLN A 165 -0.39 -33.24 8.54
C GLN A 165 0.27 -33.20 9.93
N HIS A 166 -0.24 -32.34 10.81
CA HIS A 166 0.29 -32.05 12.14
C HIS A 166 -0.85 -31.73 13.12
N LYS A 167 -0.53 -31.59 14.41
CA LYS A 167 -1.49 -31.21 15.48
C LYS A 167 -1.26 -29.79 16.01
N ARG A 168 -0.45 -28.97 15.32
CA ARG A 168 -0.10 -27.61 15.73
C ARG A 168 -1.26 -26.64 15.46
N ASN A 169 -1.27 -25.51 16.18
CA ASN A 169 -2.35 -24.53 16.15
C ASN A 169 -2.14 -23.46 15.05
N ILE A 170 -2.57 -23.77 13.81
CA ILE A 170 -2.41 -22.84 12.66
C ILE A 170 -3.00 -21.45 12.94
N LYS A 171 -4.09 -21.36 13.72
CA LYS A 171 -4.69 -20.06 14.10
C LYS A 171 -3.75 -19.16 14.89
N ASN A 172 -2.77 -19.72 15.62
CA ASN A 172 -1.74 -18.94 16.30
C ASN A 172 -0.41 -18.86 15.55
N TYR A 173 -0.32 -19.30 14.29
CA TYR A 173 0.90 -19.09 13.51
C TYR A 173 1.12 -17.60 13.24
N PHE A 174 2.38 -17.20 13.24
CA PHE A 174 2.84 -15.90 12.80
C PHE A 174 3.60 -16.07 11.48
N GLY A 175 3.15 -15.37 10.45
CA GLY A 175 3.96 -15.07 9.29
C GLY A 175 4.78 -13.81 9.58
N VAL A 176 6.10 -13.90 9.49
CA VAL A 176 7.03 -12.80 9.81
C VAL A 176 7.94 -12.51 8.63
N ILE A 177 7.95 -11.25 8.21
CA ILE A 177 8.75 -10.76 7.09
C ILE A 177 10.18 -10.52 7.54
N MET A 178 11.14 -11.13 6.86
CA MET A 178 12.57 -10.82 6.93
C MET A 178 12.92 -10.02 5.67
N ARG A 179 12.81 -8.69 5.78
CA ARG A 179 12.55 -7.80 4.63
C ARG A 179 13.62 -7.93 3.57
N ASP A 180 14.84 -7.53 3.90
CA ASP A 180 15.91 -7.33 2.92
C ASP A 180 16.47 -8.65 2.39
N ALA A 181 16.29 -9.74 3.15
CA ALA A 181 16.61 -11.09 2.74
C ALA A 181 15.61 -11.69 1.73
N GLY A 182 14.45 -11.04 1.53
CA GLY A 182 13.40 -11.53 0.64
C GLY A 182 12.68 -12.79 1.15
N LYS A 183 12.61 -12.95 2.48
CA LYS A 183 12.14 -14.17 3.14
C LYS A 183 10.92 -13.92 4.05
N VAL A 184 10.14 -14.97 4.23
CA VAL A 184 9.06 -15.06 5.23
C VAL A 184 9.34 -16.25 6.14
N ALA A 185 9.45 -16.00 7.44
CA ALA A 185 9.46 -17.05 8.45
C ALA A 185 8.04 -17.38 8.89
N ILE A 186 7.73 -18.68 9.02
CA ILE A 186 6.51 -19.14 9.70
C ILE A 186 6.91 -19.62 11.10
N ILE A 187 6.26 -19.07 12.12
CA ILE A 187 6.58 -19.34 13.53
C ILE A 187 5.30 -19.80 14.24
N ASP A 188 5.37 -20.89 14.99
CA ASP A 188 4.27 -21.36 15.85
C ASP A 188 4.14 -20.43 17.07
N GLY A 189 3.01 -19.73 17.17
CA GLY A 189 2.80 -18.74 18.22
C GLY A 189 2.49 -19.32 19.60
N ASP A 190 2.28 -20.62 19.75
CA ASP A 190 2.13 -21.28 21.05
C ASP A 190 3.53 -21.67 21.57
N THR A 191 4.19 -22.59 20.86
CA THR A 191 5.48 -23.19 21.21
C THR A 191 6.68 -22.27 21.00
N LYS A 192 6.52 -21.22 20.18
CA LYS A 192 7.60 -20.31 19.75
C LYS A 192 8.69 -21.02 18.92
N GLU A 193 8.30 -22.07 18.20
CA GLU A 193 9.08 -22.87 17.24
C GLU A 193 9.10 -22.20 15.84
N LYS A 194 10.27 -22.12 15.20
CA LYS A 194 10.42 -21.66 13.81
C LYS A 194 10.14 -22.83 12.86
N LEU A 195 9.00 -22.81 12.18
CA LEU A 195 8.52 -23.91 11.35
C LEU A 195 9.14 -23.95 9.96
N ALA A 196 9.31 -22.79 9.32
CA ALA A 196 9.92 -22.65 7.99
C ALA A 196 10.52 -21.25 7.83
N VAL A 197 11.47 -21.10 6.89
CA VAL A 197 11.92 -19.78 6.39
C VAL A 197 12.00 -19.88 4.87
N LEU A 198 11.04 -19.25 4.19
CA LEU A 198 10.81 -19.38 2.76
C LEU A 198 11.26 -18.12 2.04
N LYS A 199 11.86 -18.24 0.85
CA LYS A 199 12.12 -17.08 -0.04
C LYS A 199 10.85 -16.81 -0.85
N THR A 200 10.30 -15.60 -0.80
CA THR A 200 8.94 -15.33 -1.34
C THR A 200 8.80 -14.04 -2.18
N GLY A 201 9.89 -13.31 -2.41
CA GLY A 201 9.92 -12.10 -3.25
C GLY A 201 11.00 -11.12 -2.80
N PHE A 202 11.22 -10.04 -3.53
CA PHE A 202 12.13 -8.98 -3.09
C PHE A 202 11.46 -8.05 -2.05
N ALA A 203 12.18 -7.72 -0.97
CA ALA A 203 11.80 -6.75 0.06
C ALA A 203 10.33 -6.84 0.53
N VAL A 204 9.86 -8.06 0.82
CA VAL A 204 8.46 -8.42 1.12
C VAL A 204 7.76 -7.39 2.01
N HIS A 205 6.54 -6.98 1.64
CA HIS A 205 5.87 -5.83 2.24
C HIS A 205 4.83 -6.19 3.30
N ILE A 206 3.87 -7.06 2.95
CA ILE A 206 2.83 -7.56 3.86
C ILE A 206 2.52 -9.04 3.61
N LEU A 207 1.86 -9.65 4.58
CA LEU A 207 1.24 -10.97 4.45
C LEU A 207 -0.28 -10.85 4.64
N ARG A 208 -1.02 -11.78 4.01
CA ARG A 208 -2.44 -12.05 4.29
C ARG A 208 -2.69 -13.55 4.36
N PRO A 209 -3.32 -14.06 5.41
CA PRO A 209 -3.82 -15.43 5.39
C PRO A 209 -5.04 -15.53 4.48
N SER A 210 -5.31 -16.72 3.93
CA SER A 210 -6.62 -17.03 3.34
C SER A 210 -7.72 -16.99 4.42
N ALA A 211 -8.97 -16.79 4.03
CA ALA A 211 -10.08 -16.63 4.97
C ALA A 211 -10.38 -17.91 5.79
N SER A 212 -9.97 -19.10 5.31
CA SER A 212 -9.94 -20.33 6.11
C SER A 212 -8.78 -20.41 7.11
N GLY A 213 -7.75 -19.58 6.92
CA GLY A 213 -6.46 -19.63 7.63
C GLY A 213 -5.49 -20.71 7.12
N ARG A 214 -5.79 -21.40 6.00
CA ARG A 214 -4.93 -22.44 5.44
C ARG A 214 -3.66 -21.89 4.78
N TYR A 215 -3.79 -20.84 3.97
CA TYR A 215 -2.69 -20.32 3.17
C TYR A 215 -2.19 -18.98 3.72
N PHE A 216 -0.92 -18.64 3.51
CA PHE A 216 -0.41 -17.26 3.59
C PHE A 216 -0.02 -16.79 2.19
N TYR A 217 -0.44 -15.60 1.81
CA TYR A 217 0.01 -14.91 0.60
C TYR A 217 0.94 -13.76 1.01
N SER A 218 2.15 -13.74 0.46
CA SER A 218 3.10 -12.63 0.64
C SER A 218 3.17 -11.81 -0.63
N ILE A 219 3.15 -10.48 -0.52
CA ILE A 219 3.44 -9.58 -1.65
C ILE A 219 4.85 -9.00 -1.50
N GLY A 220 5.72 -9.37 -2.42
CA GLY A 220 7.01 -8.74 -2.68
C GLY A 220 6.84 -7.33 -3.23
N ARG A 221 7.80 -6.45 -2.95
CA ARG A 221 7.79 -5.08 -3.50
C ARG A 221 8.03 -5.05 -5.00
N ASP A 222 8.71 -6.06 -5.51
CA ASP A 222 8.83 -6.43 -6.93
C ASP A 222 7.51 -6.91 -7.58
N GLY A 223 6.39 -6.85 -6.85
CA GLY A 223 5.08 -7.29 -7.29
C GLY A 223 4.87 -8.80 -7.29
N LYS A 224 5.80 -9.59 -6.77
CA LYS A 224 5.63 -11.04 -6.67
C LYS A 224 4.66 -11.42 -5.55
N ILE A 225 3.53 -12.04 -5.89
CA ILE A 225 2.70 -12.78 -4.96
C ILE A 225 3.25 -14.19 -4.85
N SER A 226 3.45 -14.68 -3.63
CA SER A 226 3.80 -16.08 -3.36
C SER A 226 2.83 -16.67 -2.32
N MET A 227 2.30 -17.85 -2.63
CA MET A 227 1.30 -18.58 -1.84
C MET A 227 1.96 -19.70 -1.05
N ILE A 228 1.78 -19.72 0.27
CA ILE A 228 2.37 -20.67 1.22
C ILE A 228 1.26 -21.55 1.80
N ASP A 229 1.39 -22.87 1.73
CA ASP A 229 0.47 -23.82 2.40
C ASP A 229 0.95 -24.16 3.81
N LEU A 230 0.05 -24.03 4.81
CA LEU A 230 0.33 -24.27 6.23
C LEU A 230 -0.12 -25.66 6.72
N PHE A 231 -0.74 -26.48 5.85
CA PHE A 231 -1.15 -27.84 6.18
C PHE A 231 -0.01 -28.88 6.23
N PRO A 232 1.06 -28.82 5.40
CA PRO A 232 2.21 -29.71 5.53
C PRO A 232 2.96 -29.54 6.86
N LYS A 233 3.77 -30.54 7.25
CA LYS A 233 4.55 -30.49 8.52
C LYS A 233 5.56 -29.35 8.59
N GLU A 234 6.12 -28.99 7.43
CA GLU A 234 6.93 -27.81 7.18
C GLU A 234 6.22 -26.98 6.10
N PRO A 235 5.77 -25.74 6.39
CA PRO A 235 5.10 -24.90 5.40
C PRO A 235 5.95 -24.63 4.16
N GLN A 236 5.33 -24.64 2.99
CA GLN A 236 6.03 -24.52 1.69
C GLN A 236 5.29 -23.61 0.70
N VAL A 237 6.01 -23.01 -0.25
CA VAL A 237 5.41 -22.24 -1.35
C VAL A 237 4.79 -23.19 -2.38
N VAL A 238 3.53 -22.97 -2.75
CA VAL A 238 2.75 -23.84 -3.65
C VAL A 238 2.31 -23.17 -4.96
N ALA A 239 2.35 -21.83 -5.04
CA ALA A 239 2.15 -21.08 -6.27
C ALA A 239 2.78 -19.68 -6.18
N GLU A 240 3.13 -19.10 -7.33
CA GLU A 240 3.70 -17.74 -7.45
C GLU A 240 3.15 -17.03 -8.71
N VAL A 241 3.05 -15.70 -8.69
CA VAL A 241 2.67 -14.85 -9.84
C VAL A 241 3.13 -13.40 -9.61
N LYS A 242 3.16 -12.54 -10.64
CA LYS A 242 3.52 -11.11 -10.51
C LYS A 242 2.36 -10.18 -10.87
N THR A 243 1.94 -9.32 -9.94
CA THR A 243 0.78 -8.42 -10.10
C THR A 243 1.09 -7.07 -10.75
N ALA A 244 2.35 -6.63 -10.64
CA ALA A 244 2.91 -5.34 -11.10
C ALA A 244 4.45 -5.44 -11.04
N PHE A 245 5.20 -4.44 -11.52
CA PHE A 245 6.65 -4.33 -11.29
C PHE A 245 7.00 -3.72 -9.91
N ASP A 246 6.19 -2.79 -9.42
CA ASP A 246 6.24 -2.26 -8.05
C ASP A 246 4.86 -2.44 -7.39
N ALA A 247 4.78 -3.04 -6.20
CA ALA A 247 3.51 -3.33 -5.51
C ALA A 247 3.63 -3.21 -3.98
N ARG A 248 2.49 -3.05 -3.30
CA ARG A 248 2.43 -3.00 -1.81
C ARG A 248 1.32 -3.84 -1.22
N SER A 249 0.16 -3.88 -1.87
CA SER A 249 -1.06 -4.42 -1.31
C SER A 249 -1.46 -5.76 -1.91
N VAL A 250 -2.03 -6.61 -1.07
CA VAL A 250 -2.71 -7.85 -1.42
C VAL A 250 -3.79 -8.10 -0.37
N ASP A 251 -4.96 -8.61 -0.75
CA ASP A 251 -5.95 -9.16 0.17
C ASP A 251 -6.81 -10.25 -0.47
N VAL A 252 -7.54 -11.02 0.35
CA VAL A 252 -8.27 -12.23 -0.05
C VAL A 252 -9.78 -11.99 -0.04
N SER A 253 -10.58 -12.82 -0.71
CA SER A 253 -12.03 -12.79 -0.56
C SER A 253 -12.43 -13.39 0.79
N LYS A 254 -13.07 -12.59 1.65
CA LYS A 254 -13.49 -12.97 3.02
C LYS A 254 -15.00 -13.17 3.19
N TYR A 255 -15.81 -12.73 2.23
CA TYR A 255 -17.26 -12.74 2.38
C TYR A 255 -17.87 -14.14 2.34
N LYS A 256 -18.80 -14.40 3.27
CA LYS A 256 -19.71 -15.55 3.25
C LYS A 256 -21.07 -15.14 3.79
N GLY A 257 -22.11 -15.25 2.96
CA GLY A 257 -23.46 -14.84 3.34
C GLY A 257 -24.49 -15.01 2.21
N PRO A 258 -25.63 -14.30 2.25
CA PRO A 258 -26.70 -14.44 1.27
C PRO A 258 -26.31 -14.20 -0.20
N LYS A 259 -25.20 -13.50 -0.48
CA LYS A 259 -24.69 -13.28 -1.84
C LYS A 259 -23.73 -14.37 -2.33
N GLY A 260 -23.42 -15.37 -1.51
CA GLY A 260 -22.55 -16.51 -1.85
C GLY A 260 -21.48 -16.81 -0.79
N ASP A 261 -20.68 -17.85 -1.04
CA ASP A 261 -19.54 -18.26 -0.21
C ASP A 261 -18.24 -18.07 -0.98
N PHE A 262 -17.48 -17.04 -0.61
CA PHE A 262 -16.24 -16.64 -1.27
C PHE A 262 -15.00 -16.93 -0.43
N ILE A 263 -15.11 -17.72 0.64
CA ILE A 263 -13.97 -18.16 1.45
C ILE A 263 -12.97 -18.89 0.56
N ASP A 264 -11.74 -18.38 0.53
CA ASP A 264 -10.61 -18.92 -0.24
C ASP A 264 -10.88 -19.08 -1.76
N LYS A 265 -11.77 -18.24 -2.32
CA LYS A 265 -12.03 -18.20 -3.77
C LYS A 265 -11.04 -17.34 -4.53
N TYR A 266 -10.87 -16.08 -4.13
CA TYR A 266 -10.12 -15.10 -4.91
C TYR A 266 -9.14 -14.29 -4.06
N ILE A 267 -8.16 -13.71 -4.72
CA ILE A 267 -7.16 -12.81 -4.14
C ILE A 267 -6.94 -11.65 -5.11
N ILE A 268 -6.69 -10.46 -4.59
CA ILE A 268 -6.45 -9.23 -5.35
C ILE A 268 -5.07 -8.66 -5.00
N GLY A 269 -4.27 -8.31 -6.01
CA GLY A 269 -2.97 -7.66 -5.87
C GLY A 269 -2.99 -6.21 -6.35
N GLY A 270 -2.36 -5.30 -5.61
CA GLY A 270 -2.36 -3.85 -5.88
C GLY A 270 -1.00 -3.32 -6.33
N GLY A 271 -0.97 -2.80 -7.56
CA GLY A 271 0.20 -2.22 -8.22
C GLY A 271 0.38 -0.72 -7.97
N TYR A 272 1.65 -0.33 -7.84
CA TYR A 272 2.11 1.04 -7.99
C TYR A 272 2.56 1.29 -9.44
N ASN A 273 3.31 0.35 -10.02
CA ASN A 273 3.88 0.44 -11.36
C ASN A 273 3.77 -0.91 -12.11
N PRO A 274 2.97 -1.04 -13.18
CA PRO A 274 1.94 -0.08 -13.61
C PRO A 274 0.89 0.15 -12.51
N SER A 275 0.18 1.27 -12.61
CA SER A 275 -0.94 1.60 -11.72
C SER A 275 -2.18 0.79 -12.13
N GLN A 276 -2.28 -0.41 -11.56
CA GLN A 276 -3.36 -1.37 -11.80
C GLN A 276 -3.62 -2.22 -10.55
N PHE A 277 -4.73 -2.95 -10.52
CA PHE A 277 -4.87 -4.15 -9.69
C PHE A 277 -5.17 -5.39 -10.54
N VAL A 278 -4.93 -6.56 -9.98
CA VAL A 278 -5.13 -7.86 -10.64
C VAL A 278 -5.88 -8.78 -9.71
N ILE A 279 -6.91 -9.48 -10.21
CA ILE A 279 -7.65 -10.52 -9.46
C ILE A 279 -7.15 -11.88 -9.93
N PHE A 280 -6.96 -12.81 -8.99
CA PHE A 280 -6.50 -14.18 -9.23
C PHE A 280 -7.40 -15.19 -8.50
N ASP A 281 -7.42 -16.43 -8.99
CA ASP A 281 -7.93 -17.57 -8.21
C ASP A 281 -7.01 -17.82 -7.00
N ALA A 282 -7.59 -17.95 -5.81
CA ALA A 282 -6.82 -18.11 -4.57
C ALA A 282 -6.26 -19.51 -4.37
N GLN A 283 -6.73 -20.54 -5.08
CA GLN A 283 -6.17 -21.88 -4.96
C GLN A 283 -4.91 -22.06 -5.82
N THR A 284 -4.77 -21.30 -6.90
CA THR A 284 -3.74 -21.52 -7.93
C THR A 284 -2.86 -20.31 -8.21
N LEU A 285 -3.30 -19.10 -7.85
CA LEU A 285 -2.79 -17.82 -8.35
C LEU A 285 -2.92 -17.62 -9.87
N GLU A 286 -3.81 -18.36 -10.56
CA GLU A 286 -4.12 -18.06 -11.96
C GLU A 286 -4.78 -16.69 -12.08
N PRO A 287 -4.27 -15.76 -12.91
CA PRO A 287 -4.84 -14.43 -13.06
C PRO A 287 -6.15 -14.47 -13.87
N LEU A 288 -7.17 -13.80 -13.35
CA LEU A 288 -8.53 -13.76 -13.89
C LEU A 288 -8.84 -12.44 -14.61
N SER A 289 -8.38 -11.31 -14.08
CA SER A 289 -8.59 -9.99 -14.67
C SER A 289 -7.51 -8.99 -14.23
N VAL A 290 -7.25 -7.99 -15.07
CA VAL A 290 -6.41 -6.81 -14.78
C VAL A 290 -7.28 -5.57 -14.92
N THR A 291 -7.13 -4.60 -14.01
CA THR A 291 -7.83 -3.32 -14.06
C THR A 291 -6.88 -2.17 -13.79
N HIS A 292 -6.68 -1.31 -14.80
CA HIS A 292 -5.91 -0.07 -14.69
C HIS A 292 -6.61 0.95 -13.79
N THR A 293 -5.84 1.64 -12.95
CA THR A 293 -6.36 2.57 -11.93
C THR A 293 -6.21 4.06 -12.26
N SER A 294 -5.63 4.38 -13.42
CA SER A 294 -5.56 5.74 -13.96
C SER A 294 -6.95 6.37 -14.15
N GLY A 295 -7.05 7.70 -14.02
CA GLY A 295 -8.32 8.42 -14.10
C GLY A 295 -8.33 9.81 -13.49
N GLU A 296 -9.51 10.42 -13.50
CA GLU A 296 -9.79 11.74 -12.88
C GLU A 296 -9.49 11.75 -11.37
N ALA A 297 -8.87 12.83 -10.89
CA ALA A 297 -8.80 13.15 -9.47
C ALA A 297 -10.20 13.44 -8.86
N CYS A 298 -10.32 13.26 -7.54
CA CYS A 298 -11.56 13.46 -6.79
C CYS A 298 -11.93 14.94 -6.56
N ASP A 299 -11.05 15.88 -6.91
CA ASP A 299 -11.12 17.30 -6.58
C ASP A 299 -10.68 18.21 -7.75
N GLY A 300 -10.90 19.52 -7.57
CA GLY A 300 -10.54 20.56 -8.53
C GLY A 300 -11.15 20.37 -9.92
N ASP A 301 -10.39 20.72 -10.95
CA ASP A 301 -10.75 20.56 -12.37
C ASP A 301 -10.62 19.10 -12.85
N LYS A 302 -10.55 18.12 -11.94
CA LYS A 302 -10.44 16.69 -12.22
C LYS A 302 -9.25 16.28 -13.10
N GLU A 303 -8.06 16.76 -12.71
CA GLU A 303 -6.77 16.36 -13.30
C GLU A 303 -6.70 14.84 -13.59
N PHE A 304 -6.41 14.46 -14.83
CA PHE A 304 -6.24 13.04 -15.19
C PHE A 304 -4.89 12.53 -14.68
N ILE A 305 -4.91 11.54 -13.79
CA ILE A 305 -3.74 10.94 -13.19
C ILE A 305 -3.42 9.62 -13.86
N GLU A 306 -2.22 9.54 -14.43
CA GLU A 306 -1.66 8.33 -15.04
C GLU A 306 -1.11 7.36 -13.98
N GLU A 307 -0.20 7.82 -13.10
CA GLU A 307 0.36 7.02 -12.00
C GLU A 307 -0.55 7.06 -10.75
N ALA A 308 -1.76 6.53 -10.89
CA ALA A 308 -2.79 6.48 -9.84
C ALA A 308 -2.69 5.18 -9.02
N ARG A 309 -1.83 5.17 -8.00
CA ARG A 309 -1.32 3.94 -7.38
C ARG A 309 -2.29 3.28 -6.40
N VAL A 310 -2.28 1.95 -6.34
CA VAL A 310 -3.09 1.17 -5.38
C VAL A 310 -2.36 1.04 -4.04
N ALA A 311 -2.73 1.87 -3.06
CA ALA A 311 -2.07 1.93 -1.75
C ALA A 311 -2.37 0.70 -0.88
N SER A 312 -3.54 0.66 -0.26
CA SER A 312 -4.03 -0.48 0.51
C SER A 312 -5.28 -1.10 -0.12
N ILE A 313 -5.46 -2.39 0.17
CA ILE A 313 -6.66 -3.16 -0.13
C ILE A 313 -7.09 -3.85 1.16
N VAL A 314 -8.40 -3.89 1.43
CA VAL A 314 -9.02 -4.73 2.45
C VAL A 314 -10.29 -5.38 1.91
N ALA A 315 -10.72 -6.50 2.49
CA ALA A 315 -11.95 -7.18 2.12
C ALA A 315 -13.10 -6.80 3.07
N SER A 316 -14.30 -6.58 2.52
CA SER A 316 -15.52 -6.45 3.32
C SER A 316 -15.94 -7.81 3.89
N HIS A 317 -16.54 -7.76 5.08
CA HIS A 317 -17.20 -8.89 5.73
C HIS A 317 -18.73 -8.87 5.54
N THR A 318 -19.30 -7.72 5.13
CA THR A 318 -20.76 -7.55 4.91
C THR A 318 -21.22 -7.91 3.51
N ASP A 319 -20.31 -7.82 2.53
CA ASP A 319 -20.59 -7.90 1.10
C ASP A 319 -19.38 -8.48 0.35
N PRO A 320 -19.56 -9.07 -0.84
CA PRO A 320 -18.47 -9.56 -1.70
C PRO A 320 -17.72 -8.40 -2.40
N LEU A 321 -17.18 -7.48 -1.59
CA LEU A 321 -16.46 -6.28 -2.02
C LEU A 321 -15.03 -6.27 -1.49
N TRP A 322 -14.07 -5.86 -2.32
CA TRP A 322 -12.81 -5.29 -1.84
C TRP A 322 -12.90 -3.77 -1.82
N VAL A 323 -12.29 -3.17 -0.80
CA VAL A 323 -12.09 -1.72 -0.69
C VAL A 323 -10.65 -1.43 -1.14
N VAL A 324 -10.50 -0.72 -2.25
CA VAL A 324 -9.23 -0.47 -2.94
C VAL A 324 -8.93 1.02 -2.93
N ASN A 325 -7.84 1.43 -2.29
CA ASN A 325 -7.47 2.85 -2.18
C ASN A 325 -6.58 3.28 -3.34
N VAL A 326 -7.12 4.13 -4.22
CA VAL A 326 -6.37 4.72 -5.35
C VAL A 326 -5.85 6.10 -4.94
N LYS A 327 -4.53 6.16 -4.74
CA LYS A 327 -3.85 7.15 -3.89
C LYS A 327 -3.82 8.55 -4.47
N GLU A 328 -3.17 8.74 -5.61
CA GLU A 328 -2.95 10.07 -6.20
C GLU A 328 -4.25 10.72 -6.70
N THR A 329 -5.26 9.93 -7.11
CA THR A 329 -6.61 10.42 -7.48
C THR A 329 -7.52 10.70 -6.28
N GLY A 330 -7.22 10.18 -5.09
CA GLY A 330 -8.10 10.32 -3.92
C GLY A 330 -9.44 9.59 -4.06
N MET A 331 -9.43 8.40 -4.66
CA MET A 331 -10.63 7.62 -4.95
C MET A 331 -10.62 6.31 -4.17
N VAL A 332 -11.69 6.02 -3.42
CA VAL A 332 -11.92 4.69 -2.84
C VAL A 332 -12.77 3.89 -3.83
N TRP A 333 -12.24 2.78 -4.33
CA TRP A 333 -12.94 1.90 -5.27
C TRP A 333 -13.49 0.69 -4.51
N LEU A 334 -14.81 0.46 -4.61
CA LEU A 334 -15.45 -0.76 -4.12
C LEU A 334 -15.59 -1.73 -5.29
N VAL A 335 -14.76 -2.77 -5.29
CA VAL A 335 -14.62 -3.76 -6.36
C VAL A 335 -15.44 -4.99 -5.99
N ASP A 336 -16.53 -5.24 -6.72
CA ASP A 336 -17.43 -6.37 -6.51
C ASP A 336 -16.89 -7.63 -7.18
N TYR A 337 -16.62 -8.67 -6.38
CA TYR A 337 -15.99 -9.91 -6.82
C TYR A 337 -16.99 -11.07 -7.02
N THR A 338 -18.28 -10.77 -7.22
CA THR A 338 -19.28 -11.75 -7.67
C THR A 338 -18.99 -12.26 -9.09
N ASP A 339 -18.50 -11.38 -9.98
CA ASP A 339 -17.78 -11.75 -11.21
C ASP A 339 -16.32 -11.24 -11.09
N PRO A 340 -15.32 -12.12 -10.90
CA PRO A 340 -13.92 -11.71 -10.80
C PRO A 340 -13.27 -11.40 -12.15
N VAL A 341 -13.91 -11.74 -13.27
CA VAL A 341 -13.42 -11.48 -14.63
C VAL A 341 -13.87 -10.09 -15.10
N ASN A 342 -15.12 -9.73 -14.80
CA ASN A 342 -15.73 -8.43 -15.13
C ASN A 342 -16.24 -7.70 -13.86
N PRO A 343 -15.36 -7.38 -12.88
CA PRO A 343 -15.77 -6.87 -11.58
C PRO A 343 -16.51 -5.52 -11.70
N ALA A 344 -17.65 -5.40 -11.01
CA ALA A 344 -18.39 -4.15 -10.97
C ALA A 344 -17.75 -3.20 -9.94
N ILE A 345 -17.38 -1.98 -10.38
CA ILE A 345 -16.60 -1.04 -9.57
C ILE A 345 -17.41 0.22 -9.26
N SER A 346 -17.58 0.53 -7.97
CA SER A 346 -18.11 1.82 -7.52
C SER A 346 -16.97 2.72 -7.05
N LYS A 347 -16.72 3.82 -7.76
CA LYS A 347 -15.63 4.77 -7.46
C LYS A 347 -16.18 5.93 -6.61
N ILE A 348 -15.66 6.08 -5.39
CA ILE A 348 -16.09 7.10 -4.43
C ILE A 348 -15.01 8.19 -4.34
N PRO A 349 -15.31 9.46 -4.67
CA PRO A 349 -14.38 10.58 -4.49
C PRO A 349 -14.23 10.93 -3.01
N THR A 350 -13.01 11.19 -2.54
CA THR A 350 -12.73 11.43 -1.12
C THR A 350 -11.74 12.58 -0.89
N ALA A 351 -10.44 12.29 -0.80
CA ALA A 351 -9.35 13.24 -0.66
C ALA A 351 -8.06 12.60 -1.20
N ARG A 352 -7.21 13.37 -1.90
CA ARG A 352 -5.96 12.87 -2.49
C ARG A 352 -5.01 12.31 -1.42
N PHE A 353 -4.12 11.42 -1.86
CA PHE A 353 -3.10 10.76 -1.05
C PHE A 353 -3.64 9.77 0.00
N LEU A 354 -4.68 9.01 -0.37
CA LEU A 354 -5.13 7.83 0.38
C LEU A 354 -3.97 6.83 0.58
N HIS A 355 -3.83 6.29 1.79
CA HIS A 355 -2.73 5.39 2.13
C HIS A 355 -3.25 4.09 2.75
N ASP A 356 -3.21 4.00 4.07
CA ASP A 356 -3.54 2.83 4.88
C ASP A 356 -4.75 3.07 5.78
N GLY A 357 -5.37 1.98 6.23
CA GLY A 357 -6.66 2.01 6.90
C GLY A 357 -7.20 0.63 7.26
N GLY A 358 -8.32 0.61 7.97
CA GLY A 358 -9.02 -0.59 8.39
C GLY A 358 -10.47 -0.28 8.74
N PHE A 359 -11.29 -1.31 8.94
CA PHE A 359 -12.65 -1.12 9.45
C PHE A 359 -12.66 -0.69 10.93
N GLU A 360 -13.69 0.06 11.31
CA GLU A 360 -14.08 0.18 12.72
C GLU A 360 -14.69 -1.13 13.26
N SER A 361 -14.93 -1.20 14.57
CA SER A 361 -15.24 -2.43 15.31
C SER A 361 -16.50 -3.20 14.87
N THR A 362 -17.42 -2.59 14.10
CA THR A 362 -18.60 -3.28 13.54
C THR A 362 -18.37 -3.87 12.15
N GLY A 363 -17.24 -3.58 11.51
CA GLY A 363 -16.93 -4.05 10.15
C GLY A 363 -17.73 -3.36 9.04
N LYS A 364 -18.45 -2.27 9.34
CA LYS A 364 -19.31 -1.58 8.37
C LYS A 364 -18.60 -0.42 7.68
N TYR A 365 -17.90 0.41 8.45
CA TYR A 365 -17.27 1.62 7.96
C TYR A 365 -15.76 1.42 7.83
N PHE A 366 -15.22 1.75 6.67
CA PHE A 366 -13.78 1.72 6.43
C PHE A 366 -13.16 3.09 6.74
N MET A 367 -12.16 3.08 7.62
CA MET A 367 -11.42 4.24 8.12
C MET A 367 -10.04 4.28 7.43
N VAL A 368 -9.77 5.28 6.57
CA VAL A 368 -8.51 5.38 5.81
C VAL A 368 -7.85 6.74 5.92
N ALA A 369 -6.53 6.76 6.11
CA ALA A 369 -5.73 7.97 6.13
C ALA A 369 -5.53 8.54 4.72
N ALA A 370 -5.95 9.79 4.50
CA ALA A 370 -5.48 10.64 3.42
C ALA A 370 -4.25 11.41 3.94
N ASN A 371 -3.11 10.72 3.98
CA ASN A 371 -2.06 11.04 4.96
C ASN A 371 -1.41 12.42 4.75
N ALA A 372 -1.02 12.77 3.52
CA ALA A 372 -0.46 14.09 3.21
C ALA A 372 -1.46 15.26 3.38
N ASN A 373 -2.73 14.97 3.64
CA ASN A 373 -3.81 15.95 3.87
C ASN A 373 -4.26 16.02 5.34
N ASN A 374 -3.60 15.34 6.28
CA ASN A 374 -3.93 15.30 7.72
C ASN A 374 -5.37 14.85 8.04
N LYS A 375 -5.92 13.95 7.22
CA LYS A 375 -7.34 13.54 7.30
C LYS A 375 -7.50 12.03 7.39
N VAL A 376 -8.59 11.60 8.04
CA VAL A 376 -9.13 10.25 7.98
C VAL A 376 -10.49 10.31 7.29
N VAL A 377 -10.66 9.49 6.26
CA VAL A 377 -11.91 9.33 5.50
C VAL A 377 -12.69 8.14 6.05
N VAL A 378 -14.01 8.28 6.14
CA VAL A 378 -14.96 7.26 6.58
C VAL A 378 -15.85 6.88 5.40
N ILE A 379 -15.83 5.60 5.01
CA ILE A 379 -16.64 5.04 3.91
C ILE A 379 -17.68 4.09 4.46
N ASP A 380 -18.96 4.34 4.16
CA ASP A 380 -20.04 3.37 4.40
C ASP A 380 -20.02 2.33 3.27
N VAL A 381 -19.39 1.19 3.53
CA VAL A 381 -19.12 0.17 2.48
C VAL A 381 -20.41 -0.48 1.96
N PRO A 382 -21.38 -0.92 2.81
CA PRO A 382 -22.65 -1.45 2.32
C PRO A 382 -23.46 -0.45 1.48
N ASN A 383 -23.46 0.84 1.86
CA ASN A 383 -24.17 1.89 1.12
C ASN A 383 -23.34 2.53 0.00
N LYS A 384 -22.13 2.01 -0.26
CA LYS A 384 -21.20 2.43 -1.31
C LYS A 384 -20.96 3.95 -1.40
N LYS A 385 -20.83 4.64 -0.26
CA LYS A 385 -20.72 6.11 -0.18
C LYS A 385 -19.63 6.62 0.77
N LEU A 386 -19.20 7.86 0.54
CA LEU A 386 -18.50 8.67 1.54
C LEU A 386 -19.47 9.02 2.68
N GLU A 387 -19.05 8.77 3.92
CA GLU A 387 -19.81 9.13 5.13
C GLU A 387 -19.26 10.39 5.77
N LYS A 388 -17.93 10.48 5.93
CA LYS A 388 -17.27 11.64 6.56
C LYS A 388 -15.81 11.78 6.13
N ILE A 389 -15.29 13.00 6.24
CA ILE A 389 -13.85 13.29 6.31
C ILE A 389 -13.60 13.97 7.66
N VAL A 390 -12.59 13.51 8.37
CA VAL A 390 -12.26 13.89 9.76
C VAL A 390 -10.83 14.41 9.80
N ASP A 391 -10.63 15.62 10.31
CA ASP A 391 -9.30 16.19 10.53
C ASP A 391 -8.64 15.56 11.77
N VAL A 392 -7.34 15.26 11.67
CA VAL A 392 -6.53 14.63 12.72
C VAL A 392 -5.15 15.31 12.83
N GLY A 393 -4.18 14.66 13.51
CA GLY A 393 -2.80 15.14 13.59
C GLY A 393 -2.02 15.05 12.26
N THR A 394 -0.73 15.37 12.34
CA THR A 394 0.12 15.57 11.16
C THR A 394 0.56 14.26 10.53
N THR A 395 0.13 14.01 9.29
CA THR A 395 0.43 12.79 8.53
C THR A 395 0.01 11.52 9.29
N PRO A 396 -1.30 11.22 9.42
CA PRO A 396 -1.78 9.99 10.04
C PRO A 396 -1.26 8.76 9.30
N HIS A 397 -0.84 7.74 10.06
CA HIS A 397 -0.33 6.47 9.56
C HIS A 397 -0.83 5.33 10.48
N PRO A 398 -2.08 4.88 10.33
CA PRO A 398 -2.73 3.95 11.27
C PRO A 398 -2.31 2.48 11.15
N GLY A 399 -1.73 2.05 10.03
CA GLY A 399 -1.75 0.65 9.61
C GLY A 399 -3.18 0.21 9.30
N ARG A 400 -3.78 -0.61 10.17
CA ARG A 400 -5.24 -0.88 10.18
C ARG A 400 -6.01 0.00 11.18
N GLY A 401 -5.29 0.80 11.96
CA GLY A 401 -5.77 1.46 13.16
C GLY A 401 -5.78 0.52 14.36
N ALA A 402 -6.41 0.96 15.44
CA ALA A 402 -6.70 0.13 16.60
C ALA A 402 -8.14 0.41 17.08
N ASN A 403 -8.93 -0.65 17.27
CA ASN A 403 -10.31 -0.57 17.75
C ASN A 403 -10.38 -0.82 19.25
N LEU A 404 -10.88 0.15 20.03
CA LEU A 404 -11.00 0.03 21.48
C LEU A 404 -12.33 0.59 22.00
N LYS A 405 -12.68 0.20 23.23
CA LYS A 405 -13.89 0.65 23.92
C LYS A 405 -13.58 1.08 25.35
N ASN A 406 -14.08 2.24 25.74
CA ASN A 406 -14.02 2.77 27.10
C ASN A 406 -15.24 3.67 27.38
N ASP A 407 -15.19 4.48 28.44
CA ASP A 407 -16.31 5.34 28.86
C ASP A 407 -16.67 6.45 27.84
N LEU A 408 -15.77 6.78 26.90
CA LEU A 408 -16.08 7.68 25.78
C LEU A 408 -16.89 6.97 24.67
N GLY A 409 -16.95 5.64 24.66
CA GLY A 409 -17.64 4.83 23.66
C GLY A 409 -16.74 3.83 22.92
N ASN A 410 -17.19 3.37 21.75
CA ASN A 410 -16.35 2.68 20.77
C ASN A 410 -15.54 3.72 19.99
N LEU A 411 -14.22 3.52 19.94
CA LEU A 411 -13.24 4.41 19.33
C LEU A 411 -12.35 3.65 18.34
N TRP A 412 -12.08 4.27 17.18
CA TRP A 412 -11.00 3.87 16.28
C TRP A 412 -9.86 4.89 16.39
N ALA A 413 -8.62 4.43 16.51
CA ALA A 413 -7.45 5.27 16.77
C ALA A 413 -6.44 5.27 15.61
N THR A 414 -5.75 6.41 15.42
CA THR A 414 -4.58 6.55 14.54
C THR A 414 -3.42 7.23 15.27
N CYS A 415 -2.20 6.79 14.99
CA CYS A 415 -0.95 7.48 15.29
C CYS A 415 -0.48 8.31 14.09
N HIS A 416 0.57 9.11 14.29
CA HIS A 416 1.02 10.13 13.34
C HIS A 416 2.52 10.04 13.03
N LEU A 417 2.85 10.27 11.76
CA LEU A 417 4.23 10.29 11.28
C LEU A 417 4.87 11.67 11.45
N GLY A 418 4.09 12.76 11.37
CA GLY A 418 4.58 14.14 11.50
C GLY A 418 4.74 14.63 12.95
N ASP A 419 3.88 14.20 13.86
CA ASP A 419 3.90 14.59 15.28
C ASP A 419 3.71 13.40 16.24
N ASN A 420 3.88 13.65 17.55
CA ASN A 420 3.84 12.63 18.61
C ASN A 420 2.42 12.30 19.10
N SER A 421 1.37 12.74 18.40
CA SER A 421 -0.01 12.59 18.86
C SER A 421 -0.66 11.26 18.45
N ILE A 422 -1.74 10.91 19.15
CA ILE A 422 -2.65 9.81 18.85
C ILE A 422 -4.06 10.39 18.89
N SER A 423 -4.80 10.29 17.79
CA SER A 423 -6.19 10.76 17.68
C SER A 423 -7.16 9.61 17.83
N PHE A 424 -8.18 9.79 18.68
CA PHE A 424 -9.23 8.80 18.92
C PHE A 424 -10.55 9.29 18.35
N ILE A 425 -10.99 8.67 17.25
CA ILE A 425 -12.23 9.01 16.55
C ILE A 425 -13.36 8.15 17.13
N LYS A 426 -14.47 8.77 17.53
CA LYS A 426 -15.64 8.04 18.03
C LYS A 426 -16.47 7.45 16.89
N THR A 427 -16.83 6.17 17.00
CA THR A 427 -17.52 5.41 15.96
C THR A 427 -18.99 5.08 16.30
N ASP A 428 -19.40 5.24 17.57
CA ASP A 428 -20.79 5.05 17.99
C ASP A 428 -21.76 6.02 17.31
N PRO A 429 -22.94 5.57 16.83
CA PRO A 429 -24.01 6.44 16.36
C PRO A 429 -24.42 7.49 17.41
N GLY A 430 -24.40 8.77 17.02
CA GLY A 430 -24.80 9.88 17.87
C GLY A 430 -24.15 11.22 17.49
N PRO A 431 -24.37 12.28 18.27
CA PRO A 431 -23.90 13.64 17.96
C PRO A 431 -22.39 13.80 17.81
N ASP A 432 -21.60 12.88 18.37
CA ASP A 432 -20.13 12.88 18.34
C ASP A 432 -19.52 11.79 17.43
N GLN A 433 -20.34 11.09 16.65
CA GLN A 433 -19.85 10.14 15.66
C GLN A 433 -18.95 10.85 14.65
N TRP A 434 -17.83 10.21 14.29
CA TRP A 434 -16.83 10.73 13.37
C TRP A 434 -16.14 12.03 13.83
N LYS A 435 -16.08 12.29 15.14
CA LYS A 435 -15.23 13.34 15.75
C LYS A 435 -14.03 12.73 16.45
N VAL A 436 -12.90 13.46 16.46
CA VAL A 436 -11.80 13.22 17.40
C VAL A 436 -12.27 13.65 18.79
N VAL A 437 -12.57 12.69 19.68
CA VAL A 437 -13.08 12.96 21.04
C VAL A 437 -11.97 13.02 22.09
N LYS A 438 -10.77 12.54 21.75
CA LYS A 438 -9.55 12.63 22.56
C LYS A 438 -8.34 12.72 21.63
N THR A 439 -7.35 13.50 22.04
CA THR A 439 -5.97 13.37 21.58
C THR A 439 -5.09 13.03 22.78
N ALA A 440 -4.16 12.09 22.62
CA ALA A 440 -3.09 11.81 23.58
C ALA A 440 -1.73 12.05 22.91
N ASN A 441 -0.65 12.25 23.68
CA ASN A 441 0.68 12.50 23.15
C ASN A 441 1.70 11.53 23.76
N MET A 442 2.64 11.05 22.94
CA MET A 442 3.80 10.29 23.38
C MET A 442 4.88 11.23 23.95
N PRO A 443 5.59 10.86 25.04
CA PRO A 443 6.63 11.70 25.61
C PRO A 443 7.85 11.83 24.67
N GLY A 444 8.44 13.02 24.61
CA GLY A 444 9.55 13.38 23.70
C GLY A 444 9.06 13.87 22.33
N ASN A 445 9.75 14.86 21.76
CA ASN A 445 9.29 15.67 20.62
C ASN A 445 9.36 14.96 19.24
N GLY A 446 8.64 15.49 18.25
CA GLY A 446 8.64 15.02 16.85
C GLY A 446 7.79 13.77 16.59
N GLY A 447 7.49 13.43 15.34
CA GLY A 447 6.64 12.27 15.02
C GLY A 447 7.36 10.93 14.98
N GLY A 448 7.27 10.26 13.82
CA GLY A 448 7.95 9.00 13.52
C GLY A 448 7.14 7.72 13.79
N SER A 449 5.85 7.80 14.14
CA SER A 449 5.03 6.61 14.36
C SER A 449 4.59 5.96 13.05
N LEU A 450 4.59 4.62 13.01
CA LEU A 450 4.06 3.84 11.89
C LEU A 450 2.88 2.95 12.31
N PHE A 451 2.88 2.43 13.54
CA PHE A 451 1.83 1.52 13.97
C PHE A 451 1.40 1.75 15.41
N LEU A 452 0.08 1.64 15.60
CA LEU A 452 -0.55 1.36 16.87
C LEU A 452 -1.31 0.02 16.81
N LYS A 453 -1.52 -0.62 17.96
CA LYS A 453 -2.21 -1.92 18.06
C LYS A 453 -2.83 -2.13 19.44
N THR A 454 -4.04 -2.66 19.48
CA THR A 454 -4.65 -3.22 20.69
C THR A 454 -5.14 -4.65 20.42
N HIS A 455 -5.91 -5.21 21.34
CA HIS A 455 -6.67 -6.44 21.14
C HIS A 455 -7.90 -6.41 22.06
N PRO A 456 -9.08 -6.96 21.69
CA PRO A 456 -10.30 -7.02 22.53
C PRO A 456 -10.20 -7.77 23.88
N LYS A 457 -8.99 -8.18 24.29
CA LYS A 457 -8.66 -8.84 25.58
C LYS A 457 -7.55 -8.11 26.35
N SER A 458 -6.91 -7.12 25.72
CA SER A 458 -5.86 -6.31 26.31
C SER A 458 -6.46 -5.15 27.13
N LYS A 459 -5.64 -4.51 27.96
CA LYS A 459 -5.92 -3.18 28.53
C LYS A 459 -4.96 -2.09 28.02
N HIS A 460 -4.23 -2.39 26.95
CA HIS A 460 -3.09 -1.63 26.48
C HIS A 460 -3.18 -1.30 24.99
N LEU A 461 -3.13 -0.02 24.68
CA LEU A 461 -2.78 0.45 23.34
C LEU A 461 -1.27 0.57 23.26
N TRP A 462 -0.65 -0.18 22.35
CA TRP A 462 0.79 -0.10 22.09
C TRP A 462 1.04 0.72 20.82
N VAL A 463 2.07 1.58 20.82
CA VAL A 463 2.41 2.49 19.73
C VAL A 463 3.93 2.51 19.53
N ASP A 464 4.40 2.50 18.28
CA ASP A 464 5.83 2.64 17.95
C ASP A 464 6.19 4.06 17.51
N ARG A 465 7.48 4.37 17.46
CA ARG A 465 8.03 5.59 16.83
C ARG A 465 9.17 5.25 15.88
N ALA A 466 8.95 4.18 15.10
CA ALA A 466 9.94 3.50 14.27
C ALA A 466 10.77 4.43 13.36
N LEU A 467 10.17 5.50 12.81
CA LEU A 467 10.83 6.46 11.91
C LEU A 467 11.26 7.77 12.58
N ASN A 468 11.20 7.89 13.91
CA ASN A 468 11.74 9.07 14.59
C ASN A 468 13.28 9.13 14.39
N PRO A 469 13.89 10.32 14.20
CA PRO A 469 15.34 10.44 14.05
C PRO A 469 16.11 10.14 15.35
N ASP A 470 15.53 10.43 16.53
CA ASP A 470 16.15 10.14 17.83
C ASP A 470 16.13 8.62 18.10
N SER A 471 17.32 8.04 18.24
CA SER A 471 17.50 6.61 18.54
C SER A 471 16.85 6.20 19.86
N THR A 472 16.82 7.08 20.86
CA THR A 472 16.18 6.80 22.16
C THR A 472 14.65 6.75 22.06
N LEU A 473 14.05 7.31 21.01
CA LEU A 473 12.61 7.31 20.76
C LEU A 473 12.21 6.19 19.77
N ASN A 474 13.04 5.92 18.76
CA ASN A 474 12.78 4.83 17.81
C ASN A 474 13.19 3.43 18.33
N SER A 475 14.09 3.34 19.32
CA SER A 475 14.45 2.10 20.03
C SER A 475 13.50 1.79 21.21
N ALA A 476 12.22 2.14 21.07
CA ALA A 476 11.21 1.97 22.11
C ALA A 476 9.80 1.76 21.54
N VAL A 477 8.92 1.19 22.37
CA VAL A 477 7.47 1.22 22.17
C VAL A 477 6.79 1.86 23.38
N TYR A 478 5.66 2.51 23.12
CA TYR A 478 4.93 3.35 24.06
C TYR A 478 3.59 2.69 24.35
N VAL A 479 3.27 2.53 25.63
CA VAL A 479 2.04 1.87 26.08
C VAL A 479 1.15 2.88 26.77
N PHE A 480 -0.12 2.89 26.39
CA PHE A 480 -1.20 3.69 26.96
C PHE A 480 -2.25 2.77 27.59
N ASP A 481 -2.93 3.22 28.65
CA ASP A 481 -4.08 2.48 29.18
C ASP A 481 -5.33 2.78 28.34
N ILE A 482 -6.04 1.76 27.87
CA ILE A 482 -7.21 1.97 26.99
C ILE A 482 -8.39 2.63 27.70
N ASN A 483 -8.44 2.58 29.04
CA ASN A 483 -9.58 3.10 29.80
C ASN A 483 -9.48 4.63 29.95
N THR A 484 -8.30 5.15 30.32
CA THR A 484 -8.09 6.61 30.51
C THR A 484 -7.48 7.31 29.27
N LEU A 485 -6.90 6.54 28.34
CA LEU A 485 -6.14 7.01 27.18
C LEU A 485 -4.87 7.80 27.56
N GLU A 486 -4.31 7.52 28.74
CA GLU A 486 -3.10 8.15 29.27
C GLU A 486 -1.86 7.28 29.05
N PHE A 487 -0.71 7.94 28.95
CA PHE A 487 0.58 7.27 28.80
C PHE A 487 0.94 6.50 30.08
N LYS A 488 1.23 5.20 29.91
CA LYS A 488 1.41 4.23 31.01
C LYS A 488 2.87 3.80 31.17
N LYS A 489 3.58 3.57 30.05
CA LYS A 489 4.97 3.05 30.08
C LYS A 489 5.71 3.28 28.75
N LYS A 490 6.98 3.69 28.81
CA LYS A 490 7.95 3.51 27.71
C LYS A 490 8.63 2.16 27.94
N ILE A 491 8.63 1.29 26.93
CA ILE A 491 9.34 0.02 26.94
C ILE A 491 10.51 0.17 25.97
N GLU A 492 11.71 0.26 26.53
CA GLU A 492 12.95 0.39 25.76
C GLU A 492 13.42 -0.97 25.24
N MET A 493 14.21 -0.95 24.17
CA MET A 493 14.80 -2.15 23.57
C MET A 493 15.68 -2.90 24.59
N PRO A 494 15.57 -4.23 24.71
CA PRO A 494 16.43 -5.01 25.59
C PRO A 494 17.88 -5.05 25.08
N LYS A 495 18.83 -5.22 26.02
CA LYS A 495 20.25 -5.44 25.69
C LYS A 495 20.41 -6.69 24.82
N GLY A 496 21.28 -6.61 23.81
CA GLY A 496 21.52 -7.69 22.85
C GLY A 496 20.77 -7.55 21.51
N ALA A 497 20.03 -6.45 21.33
CA ALA A 497 19.49 -6.01 20.04
C ALA A 497 19.87 -4.54 19.78
N ASN A 498 19.84 -4.12 18.52
CA ASN A 498 19.92 -2.72 18.11
C ASN A 498 19.12 -2.46 16.82
N GLY A 499 18.81 -1.20 16.52
CA GLY A 499 17.99 -0.79 15.37
C GLY A 499 16.79 0.04 15.83
N ARG A 500 15.63 -0.21 15.23
CA ARG A 500 14.35 0.50 15.48
C ARG A 500 13.28 -0.51 15.90
N MET A 501 12.44 -0.21 16.90
CA MET A 501 11.30 -1.06 17.27
C MET A 501 10.09 -0.74 16.39
N VAL A 502 9.43 -1.76 15.82
CA VAL A 502 8.32 -1.57 14.85
C VAL A 502 7.25 -2.67 14.88
N HIS A 503 6.02 -2.25 14.58
CA HIS A 503 4.84 -3.05 14.28
C HIS A 503 4.48 -4.07 15.38
N MET A 504 3.61 -3.70 16.31
CA MET A 504 3.09 -4.63 17.32
C MET A 504 2.07 -5.58 16.71
N GLU A 505 2.12 -6.87 17.04
CA GLU A 505 1.11 -7.87 16.64
C GLU A 505 0.78 -8.81 17.81
N TYR A 506 -0.50 -9.03 18.09
CA TYR A 506 -0.95 -9.94 19.16
C TYR A 506 -1.02 -11.39 18.71
N ASN A 507 -0.83 -12.32 19.64
CA ASN A 507 -1.18 -13.73 19.46
C ASN A 507 -2.71 -13.96 19.50
N VAL A 508 -3.19 -15.16 19.14
CA VAL A 508 -4.63 -15.49 19.12
C VAL A 508 -5.29 -15.42 20.51
N ALA A 509 -4.48 -15.59 21.55
CA ALA A 509 -4.92 -15.48 22.94
C ALA A 509 -5.15 -14.03 23.37
N GLY A 510 -4.57 -13.04 22.67
CA GLY A 510 -4.62 -11.62 23.03
C GLY A 510 -3.80 -11.26 24.27
N ASN A 511 -2.79 -12.06 24.61
CA ASN A 511 -2.01 -11.93 25.85
C ASN A 511 -0.49 -11.82 25.66
N GLU A 512 0.00 -12.00 24.43
CA GLU A 512 1.40 -11.73 24.07
C GLU A 512 1.47 -10.77 22.87
N VAL A 513 2.35 -9.79 22.96
CA VAL A 513 2.63 -8.81 21.89
C VAL A 513 4.01 -9.07 21.30
N TRP A 514 4.05 -9.26 19.98
CA TRP A 514 5.27 -9.45 19.22
C TRP A 514 5.70 -8.13 18.58
N VAL A 515 6.96 -7.75 18.74
CA VAL A 515 7.57 -6.53 18.20
C VAL A 515 8.82 -6.92 17.38
N SER A 516 9.07 -6.24 16.27
CA SER A 516 10.33 -6.42 15.52
C SER A 516 11.34 -5.36 15.92
N VAL A 517 12.61 -5.72 15.87
CA VAL A 517 13.75 -4.80 15.83
C VAL A 517 14.39 -4.90 14.44
N PHE A 518 14.36 -3.80 13.69
CA PHE A 518 14.78 -3.73 12.29
C PHE A 518 15.78 -2.58 12.04
N MET A 519 16.50 -2.61 10.90
CA MET A 519 17.56 -1.65 10.57
C MET A 519 18.67 -1.61 11.62
N GLY A 520 19.10 -2.78 12.10
CA GLY A 520 20.21 -2.89 13.04
C GLY A 520 21.02 -4.18 12.82
N HIS A 521 22.32 -4.08 13.11
CA HIS A 521 23.29 -5.18 13.02
C HIS A 521 22.92 -6.37 13.93
N GLN A 522 22.18 -6.12 15.02
CA GLN A 522 21.61 -7.11 15.91
C GLN A 522 20.08 -6.97 15.88
N SER A 523 19.51 -7.30 14.72
CA SER A 523 18.07 -7.46 14.51
C SER A 523 17.47 -8.53 15.43
N ALA A 524 16.21 -8.37 15.82
CA ALA A 524 15.56 -9.26 16.79
C ALA A 524 14.04 -9.35 16.60
N LEU A 525 13.45 -10.45 17.09
CA LEU A 525 12.02 -10.53 17.40
C LEU A 525 11.83 -10.57 18.92
N LEU A 526 10.92 -9.75 19.43
CA LEU A 526 10.65 -9.59 20.86
C LEU A 526 9.21 -10.01 21.17
N VAL A 527 9.02 -10.84 22.19
CA VAL A 527 7.69 -11.26 22.66
C VAL A 527 7.50 -10.77 24.08
N TYR A 528 6.52 -9.90 24.30
CA TYR A 528 6.16 -9.35 25.60
C TYR A 528 4.87 -9.99 26.14
N ASP A 529 4.80 -10.10 27.47
CA ASP A 529 3.57 -10.39 28.19
C ASP A 529 2.74 -9.11 28.28
N ASP A 530 1.54 -9.09 27.70
CA ASP A 530 0.73 -7.86 27.68
C ASP A 530 0.33 -7.43 29.08
N LYS A 531 -0.10 -8.37 29.93
CA LYS A 531 -0.61 -8.06 31.27
C LYS A 531 0.44 -7.42 32.18
N THR A 532 1.71 -7.84 32.07
CA THR A 532 2.79 -7.37 32.95
C THR A 532 3.77 -6.41 32.29
N LEU A 533 3.68 -6.20 30.98
CA LEU A 533 4.59 -5.36 30.19
C LEU A 533 6.07 -5.75 30.37
N LYS A 534 6.33 -7.07 30.41
CA LYS A 534 7.66 -7.69 30.57
C LYS A 534 8.01 -8.54 29.35
N LEU A 535 9.30 -8.59 29.00
CA LEU A 535 9.81 -9.46 27.93
C LEU A 535 9.71 -10.93 28.38
N LYS A 536 9.17 -11.80 27.51
CA LYS A 536 9.07 -13.26 27.71
C LYS A 536 10.13 -14.02 26.91
N LYS A 537 10.35 -13.61 25.66
CA LYS A 537 11.33 -14.21 24.73
C LYS A 537 11.91 -13.14 23.81
N MET A 538 13.18 -13.30 23.47
CA MET A 538 13.86 -12.61 22.39
C MET A 538 14.43 -13.67 21.45
N PHE A 539 14.29 -13.46 20.13
CA PHE A 539 14.94 -14.25 19.10
C PHE A 539 16.01 -13.38 18.43
N THR A 540 17.24 -13.87 18.37
CA THR A 540 18.41 -13.25 17.70
C THR A 540 19.16 -14.27 16.85
N ASP A 541 18.47 -15.35 16.45
CA ASP A 541 18.98 -16.39 15.58
C ASP A 541 19.42 -15.83 14.22
N ALA A 542 20.36 -16.49 13.55
CA ALA A 542 20.94 -16.04 12.27
C ALA A 542 19.94 -15.94 11.08
N TRP A 543 18.68 -16.36 11.25
CA TRP A 543 17.59 -16.20 10.26
C TRP A 543 16.70 -14.97 10.52
N ILE A 544 16.97 -14.19 11.57
CA ILE A 544 16.26 -12.95 11.94
C ILE A 544 16.84 -11.77 11.14
N GLU A 545 16.72 -11.81 9.82
CA GLU A 545 17.35 -10.87 8.88
C GLU A 545 16.45 -9.64 8.62
N ASN A 546 16.64 -8.54 9.37
CA ASN A 546 15.82 -7.32 9.33
C ASN A 546 14.29 -7.62 9.37
N PRO A 547 13.77 -8.16 10.49
CA PRO A 547 12.37 -8.50 10.64
C PRO A 547 11.48 -7.25 10.64
N THR A 548 10.33 -7.24 9.96
CA THR A 548 9.43 -6.06 9.94
C THR A 548 7.96 -6.42 10.23
N GLY A 549 7.16 -6.65 9.20
CA GLY A 549 5.75 -7.01 9.32
C GLY A 549 5.57 -8.38 9.98
N LYS A 550 4.59 -8.48 10.88
CA LYS A 550 4.25 -9.69 11.63
C LYS A 550 2.74 -9.85 11.58
N PHE A 551 2.25 -10.99 11.12
CA PHE A 551 0.84 -11.22 10.87
C PHE A 551 0.43 -12.52 11.56
N ASN A 552 -0.39 -12.42 12.59
CA ASN A 552 -1.00 -13.60 13.21
C ASN A 552 -2.14 -14.09 12.31
N VAL A 553 -2.22 -15.40 12.06
CA VAL A 553 -3.25 -15.98 11.16
C VAL A 553 -4.65 -15.57 11.61
N ASN A 554 -5.06 -15.90 12.83
CA ASN A 554 -6.43 -15.62 13.28
C ASN A 554 -6.77 -14.13 13.26
N ASN A 555 -5.86 -13.28 13.73
CA ASN A 555 -6.10 -11.84 13.87
C ASN A 555 -6.02 -11.08 12.52
N THR A 556 -5.42 -11.68 11.50
CA THR A 556 -5.42 -11.15 10.13
C THR A 556 -6.53 -11.75 9.25
N VAL A 557 -7.00 -12.97 9.53
CA VAL A 557 -8.26 -13.49 8.98
C VAL A 557 -9.43 -12.64 9.48
N SER A 558 -9.57 -12.57 10.80
CA SER A 558 -10.75 -12.04 11.50
C SER A 558 -10.72 -10.51 11.72
N ASP A 559 -9.70 -9.83 11.18
CA ASP A 559 -9.49 -8.37 11.28
C ASP A 559 -9.59 -7.81 12.71
N ILE A 560 -8.79 -8.38 13.61
CA ILE A 560 -8.69 -8.00 15.02
C ILE A 560 -7.42 -7.15 15.23
N TYR A 561 -7.58 -5.87 15.60
CA TYR A 561 -6.47 -4.91 15.80
C TYR A 561 -6.84 -3.71 16.71
#